data_AF-A0A920G411-F1
#
_entry.id   AF-A0A920G411-F1
#
_cell.length_a   1.000
_cell.length_b   1.000
_cell.length_c   1.000
_cell.angle_alpha   90.00
_cell.angle_beta   90.00
_cell.angle_gamma   90.00
#
_symmetry.space_group_name_H-M   'P 1'
#
loop_
_entity.id
_entity.type
_entity.pdbx_description
1 polymer ?
#
loop_
_entity_poly.entity_id
_entity_poly.type
_entity_poly.pdbx_seq_one_letter_code
_entity_poly.pdbx_strand_id
1 'polypeptide(L)'
;MDKFSQAGYGSRDIGFGERLALVMVDFQKGFTDASNPLGRSDHVQSAVDNTQRCLPRARKGIPAASCAVSWGGRRDDLLED
;
A
#
# COMPACT_ATOMS: atom_id res chain seq x y z
N MET A 1 -16.80 -28.18 4.74
CA MET A 1 -15.73 -27.50 3.97
C MET A 1 -16.31 -26.21 3.44
N ASP A 2 -15.75 -25.05 3.78
CA ASP A 2 -16.26 -23.77 3.30
C ASP A 2 -16.03 -23.62 1.78
N LYS A 3 -16.70 -22.62 1.17
CA LYS A 3 -16.63 -22.40 -0.29
C LYS A 3 -15.23 -22.03 -0.78
N PHE A 4 -14.41 -21.37 0.04
CA PHE A 4 -13.03 -21.00 -0.31
C PHE A 4 -12.14 -22.25 -0.38
N SER A 5 -12.27 -23.12 0.63
CA SER A 5 -11.54 -24.38 0.69
C SER A 5 -11.92 -25.31 -0.47
N GLN A 6 -13.21 -25.41 -0.83
CA GLN A 6 -13.66 -26.16 -2.01
C GLN A 6 -13.13 -25.58 -3.34
N ALA A 7 -13.01 -24.27 -3.42
CA ALA A 7 -12.42 -23.58 -4.57
C ALA A 7 -10.88 -23.61 -4.58
N GLY A 8 -10.25 -24.27 -3.60
CA GLY A 8 -8.79 -24.47 -3.54
C GLY A 8 -8.00 -23.29 -2.99
N TYR A 9 -8.64 -22.29 -2.38
CA TYR A 9 -7.94 -21.21 -1.69
C TYR A 9 -7.15 -21.78 -0.50
N GLY A 10 -5.92 -21.30 -0.31
CA GLY A 10 -5.04 -21.79 0.77
C GLY A 10 -4.52 -23.21 0.57
N SER A 11 -4.67 -23.81 -0.62
CA SER A 11 -4.22 -25.19 -0.90
C SER A 11 -2.70 -25.37 -0.96
N ARG A 12 -1.93 -24.27 -1.00
CA ARG A 12 -0.46 -24.29 -0.99
C ARG A 12 0.12 -23.11 -0.22
N ASP A 13 1.27 -23.33 0.38
CA ASP A 13 2.11 -22.27 0.91
C ASP A 13 2.90 -21.61 -0.22
N ILE A 14 2.82 -20.27 -0.32
CA ILE A 14 3.54 -19.50 -1.34
C ILE A 14 5.02 -19.35 -0.96
N GLY A 15 5.31 -19.20 0.33
CA GLY A 15 6.66 -18.98 0.86
C GLY A 15 7.24 -17.61 0.49
N PHE A 16 8.55 -17.44 0.74
CA PHE A 16 9.32 -16.26 0.37
C PHE A 16 10.25 -16.57 -0.81
N GLY A 17 10.40 -15.61 -1.73
CA GLY A 17 11.44 -15.66 -2.75
C GLY A 17 12.79 -15.16 -2.24
N GLU A 18 13.80 -15.21 -3.11
CA GLU A 18 15.18 -14.81 -2.76
C GLU A 18 15.43 -13.29 -2.86
N ARG A 19 14.60 -12.58 -3.63
CA ARG A 19 14.73 -11.13 -3.88
C ARG A 19 13.47 -10.42 -3.42
N LEU A 20 13.59 -9.69 -2.32
CA LEU A 20 12.51 -8.94 -1.70
C LEU A 20 12.40 -7.53 -2.28
N ALA A 21 11.19 -6.99 -2.30
CA ALA A 21 10.90 -5.58 -2.50
C ALA A 21 9.79 -5.13 -1.51
N LEU A 22 9.74 -3.83 -1.20
CA LEU A 22 8.69 -3.21 -0.41
C LEU A 22 7.83 -2.30 -1.29
N VAL A 23 6.53 -2.52 -1.32
CA VAL A 23 5.58 -1.67 -2.03
C VAL A 23 4.59 -1.07 -1.03
N MET A 24 4.53 0.26 -0.98
CA MET A 24 3.60 1.01 -0.14
C MET A 24 2.50 1.59 -1.01
N VAL A 25 1.30 1.05 -0.92
CA VAL A 25 0.18 1.46 -1.77
C VAL A 25 -0.69 2.46 -1.01
N ASP A 26 -0.81 3.67 -1.56
CA ASP A 26 -1.75 4.70 -1.13
C ASP A 26 -1.66 5.12 0.35
N PHE A 27 -0.47 5.07 0.96
CA PHE A 27 -0.18 5.70 2.27
C PHE A 27 -0.06 7.24 2.20
N GLN A 28 -0.81 7.85 1.29
CA GLN A 28 -0.94 9.29 1.12
C GLN A 28 -1.89 9.89 2.17
N LYS A 29 -1.73 11.19 2.45
CA LYS A 29 -2.47 11.90 3.51
C LYS A 29 -4.00 11.78 3.41
N GLY A 30 -4.54 11.59 2.21
CA GLY A 30 -5.97 11.34 2.03
C GLY A 30 -6.47 10.15 2.86
N PHE A 31 -5.64 9.13 3.06
CA PHE A 31 -5.95 7.90 3.81
C PHE A 31 -5.26 7.81 5.18
N THR A 32 -4.32 8.70 5.49
CA THR A 32 -3.50 8.58 6.71
C THR A 32 -3.56 9.80 7.62
N ASP A 33 -4.15 10.91 7.17
CA ASP A 33 -4.38 12.09 8.01
C ASP A 33 -5.82 12.12 8.51
N ALA A 34 -6.01 12.10 9.83
CA ALA A 34 -7.32 12.10 10.47
C ALA A 34 -8.15 13.35 10.18
N SER A 35 -7.53 14.44 9.68
CA SER A 35 -8.27 15.60 9.18
C SER A 35 -9.15 15.24 7.99
N ASN A 36 -8.76 14.25 7.18
CA ASN A 36 -9.55 13.73 6.06
C ASN A 36 -10.54 12.66 6.54
N PRO A 37 -11.81 12.66 6.08
CA PRO A 37 -12.78 11.63 6.44
C PRO A 37 -12.29 10.19 6.15
N LEU A 38 -11.55 10.01 5.05
CA LEU A 38 -10.97 8.73 4.65
C LEU A 38 -9.73 8.34 5.49
N GLY A 39 -9.11 9.29 6.19
CA GLY A 39 -7.91 9.07 7.01
C GLY A 39 -8.17 8.71 8.46
N ARG A 40 -9.41 8.38 8.83
CA ARG A 40 -9.83 8.08 10.21
C ARG A 40 -9.94 6.59 10.52
N SER A 41 -9.42 5.73 9.63
CA SER A 41 -9.47 4.28 9.84
C SER A 41 -8.29 3.81 10.69
N ASP A 42 -8.58 3.27 11.88
CA ASP A 42 -7.58 2.66 12.75
C ASP A 42 -6.82 1.51 12.08
N HIS A 43 -7.48 0.80 11.15
CA HIS A 43 -6.85 -0.25 10.36
C HIS A 43 -5.78 0.30 9.41
N VAL A 44 -6.04 1.46 8.77
CA VAL A 44 -5.06 2.10 7.90
C VAL A 44 -3.89 2.62 8.71
N GLN A 45 -4.15 3.28 9.85
CA GLN A 45 -3.07 3.74 10.71
C GLN A 45 -2.21 2.57 11.23
N SER A 46 -2.86 1.47 11.64
CA SER A 46 -2.15 0.25 12.06
C SER A 46 -1.29 -0.33 10.93
N ALA A 47 -1.77 -0.30 9.67
CA ALA A 47 -0.99 -0.73 8.53
C ALA A 47 0.25 0.15 8.32
N VAL A 48 0.11 1.47 8.39
CA VAL A 48 1.22 2.44 8.31
C VAL A 48 2.26 2.16 9.40
N ASP A 49 1.83 2.05 10.66
CA ASP A 49 2.71 1.85 11.82
C ASP A 49 3.47 0.52 11.73
N ASN A 50 2.82 -0.53 11.23
CA ASN A 50 3.47 -1.83 11.02
C ASN A 50 4.46 -1.79 9.86
N THR A 51 4.11 -1.15 8.74
CA THR A 51 5.02 -1.00 7.59
C THR A 51 6.22 -0.12 7.92
N GLN A 52 6.08 0.88 8.80
CA GLN A 52 7.19 1.71 9.25
C GLN A 52 8.36 0.86 9.80
N ARG A 53 8.06 -0.27 10.46
CA ARG A 53 9.06 -1.20 11.00
C ARG A 53 9.92 -1.86 9.91
N CYS A 54 9.42 -1.93 8.68
CA CYS A 54 10.15 -2.48 7.53
C CYS A 54 11.12 -1.47 6.91
N LEU A 55 10.88 -0.16 7.07
CA LEU A 55 11.66 0.90 6.40
C LEU A 55 13.16 0.89 6.73
N PRO A 56 13.61 0.66 7.98
CA PRO A 56 15.04 0.57 8.28
C PRO A 56 15.74 -0.57 7.52
N ARG A 57 15.02 -1.68 7.27
CA ARG A 57 15.56 -2.79 6.47
C ARG A 57 15.52 -2.44 4.99
N ALA A 58 14.47 -1.78 4.53
CA ALA A 58 14.32 -1.33 3.15
C ALA A 58 15.50 -0.43 2.72
N ARG A 59 15.86 0.53 3.57
CA ARG A 59 16.98 1.47 3.37
C ARG A 59 18.35 0.80 3.21
N LYS A 60 18.50 -0.50 3.52
CA LYS A 60 19.75 -1.27 3.36
C LYS A 60 19.88 -1.92 1.96
N GLY A 61 19.23 -1.35 0.95
CA GLY A 61 19.34 -1.79 -0.45
C GLY A 61 18.23 -2.73 -0.93
N ILE A 62 17.12 -2.85 -0.20
CA ILE A 62 15.91 -3.52 -0.73
C ILE A 62 15.14 -2.48 -1.54
N PRO A 63 14.76 -2.77 -2.80
CA PRO A 63 13.93 -1.87 -3.59
C PRO A 63 12.64 -1.52 -2.84
N ALA A 64 12.34 -0.22 -2.76
CA ALA A 64 11.13 0.29 -2.14
C ALA A 64 10.44 1.27 -3.08
N ALA A 65 9.14 1.08 -3.29
CA ALA A 65 8.31 1.96 -4.10
C ALA A 65 7.07 2.39 -3.31
N SER A 66 6.61 3.62 -3.52
CA SER A 66 5.31 4.09 -3.03
C SER A 66 4.44 4.56 -4.19
N CYS A 67 3.16 4.24 -4.12
CA CYS A 67 2.14 4.71 -5.05
C CYS A 67 1.20 5.69 -4.36
N ALA A 68 0.73 6.69 -5.10
CA ALA A 68 -0.32 7.59 -4.67
C ALA A 68 -1.23 7.91 -5.86
N VAL A 69 -2.54 7.84 -5.65
CA VAL A 69 -3.51 8.34 -6.62
C VAL A 69 -3.49 9.88 -6.69
N SER A 70 -3.57 10.42 -7.90
CA SER A 70 -3.80 11.83 -8.15
C SER A 70 -4.70 12.00 -9.37
N TRP A 71 -5.33 13.17 -9.47
CA TRP A 71 -6.20 13.54 -10.58
C TRP A 71 -5.65 14.83 -11.19
N GLY A 72 -5.73 14.94 -12.52
CA GLY A 72 -5.49 16.23 -13.18
C GLY A 72 -6.54 17.24 -12.73
N GLY A 73 -6.12 18.42 -12.30
CA GLY A 73 -7.01 19.52 -11.98
C GLY A 73 -7.03 20.56 -13.10
N ARG A 74 -8.00 21.50 -13.07
CA ARG A 74 -8.26 22.51 -14.14
C ARG A 74 -7.05 23.27 -14.72
N ARG A 75 -5.90 23.29 -14.02
CA ARG A 75 -4.66 23.92 -14.49
C ARG A 75 -3.83 22.99 -15.39
N ASP A 76 -4.02 21.69 -15.28
CA ASP A 76 -3.29 20.66 -16.01
C ASP A 76 -3.89 20.50 -17.42
N ASP A 77 -5.20 20.73 -17.57
CA ASP A 77 -5.94 20.79 -18.84
C ASP A 77 -5.70 22.09 -19.63
N LEU A 78 -5.05 23.11 -19.05
CA LEU A 78 -4.67 24.36 -19.74
C LEU A 78 -3.22 24.36 -20.25
N LEU A 79 -2.47 23.28 -20.03
CA LEU A 79 -1.10 23.11 -20.53
C LEU A 79 -1.04 22.28 -21.82
N GLU A 80 -2.19 21.87 -22.35
CA GLU A 80 -2.31 21.14 -23.62
C GLU A 80 -2.87 22.00 -24.79
N ASP A 81 -3.03 23.31 -24.61
CA ASP A 81 -3.39 24.29 -25.67
C ASP A 81 -2.18 25.14 -26.13
#